data_AF-A0A376F328-F1
#
_entry.id   AF-A0A376F328-F1
#
_cell.length_a   1.000
_cell.length_b   1.000
_cell.length_c   1.000
_cell.angle_alpha   90.00
_cell.angle_beta   90.00
_cell.angle_gamma   90.00
#
_symmetry.space_group_name_H-M   'P 1'
#
loop_
_entity.id
_entity.type
_entity.pdbx_description
1 polymer ?
#
loop_
_entity_poly.entity_id
_entity_poly.type
_entity_poly.pdbx_seq_one_letter_code
_entity_poly.pdbx_strand_id
1 'polypeptide(L)' 'MGLFNRIKASFRALFPRRYAWPGLDISLPGGQHLHLVGSIHMGTQDMSPLPPGLIKLLKRADRAGR' A
#
# COMPACT_ATOMS: atom_id res chain seq x y z
N MET A 1 -0.73 -24.45 0.80
CA MET A 1 -0.94 -23.08 0.28
C MET A 1 -1.82 -23.14 -0.96
N GLY A 2 -3.10 -22.78 -0.82
CA GLY A 2 -4.16 -23.14 -1.78
C GLY A 2 -4.21 -22.26 -3.04
N LEU A 3 -4.63 -22.88 -4.14
CA LEU A 3 -4.86 -22.32 -5.48
C LEU A 3 -5.59 -20.95 -5.47
N PHE A 4 -6.47 -20.76 -4.50
CA PHE A 4 -7.22 -19.52 -4.27
C PHE A 4 -6.32 -18.27 -4.08
N ASN A 5 -5.19 -18.43 -3.39
CA ASN A 5 -4.24 -17.33 -3.19
C ASN A 5 -3.47 -16.99 -4.48
N ARG A 6 -3.19 -17.97 -5.35
CA ARG A 6 -2.58 -17.75 -6.67
C ARG A 6 -3.54 -17.00 -7.59
N ILE A 7 -4.82 -17.38 -7.62
CA ILE A 7 -5.84 -16.70 -8.43
C ILE A 7 -5.98 -15.23 -7.99
N LYS A 8 -6.02 -14.94 -6.68
CA LYS A 8 -6.06 -13.56 -6.17
C LYS A 8 -4.80 -12.76 -6.52
N ALA A 9 -3.62 -13.38 -6.44
CA ALA A 9 -2.36 -12.72 -6.82
C ALA A 9 -2.33 -12.38 -8.31
N SER A 10 -2.73 -13.32 -9.18
CA SER A 10 -2.82 -13.11 -10.63
C SER A 10 -3.86 -12.03 -10.98
N PHE A 11 -4.99 -11.97 -10.28
CA PHE A 11 -6.01 -10.94 -10.52
C PHE A 11 -5.53 -9.53 -10.13
N ARG A 12 -4.72 -9.42 -9.07
CA ARG A 12 -4.11 -8.13 -8.66
C ARG A 12 -3.00 -7.67 -9.59
N ALA A 13 -2.28 -8.60 -10.22
CA ALA A 13 -1.26 -8.28 -11.22
C ALA A 13 -1.87 -7.67 -12.49
N LEU A 14 -3.12 -7.99 -12.81
CA LEU A 14 -3.84 -7.46 -13.98
C LEU A 14 -4.38 -6.03 -13.76
N PHE A 15 -4.54 -5.59 -12.51
CA PHE A 15 -4.99 -4.25 -12.17
C PHE A 15 -3.99 -3.56 -11.23
N PRO A 16 -2.79 -3.21 -11.73
CA PRO A 16 -1.80 -2.52 -10.92
C PRO A 16 -2.36 -1.15 -10.53
N ARG A 17 -2.57 -0.96 -9.22
CA ARG A 17 -3.02 0.33 -8.69
C ARG A 17 -1.87 1.33 -8.85
N ARG A 18 -2.09 2.33 -9.71
CA ARG A 18 -1.10 3.39 -9.96
C ARG A 18 -1.26 4.48 -8.93
N TYR A 19 -0.17 4.82 -8.26
CA TYR A 19 -0.06 5.92 -7.33
C TYR A 19 0.77 7.03 -7.95
N ALA A 20 0.58 8.27 -7.50
CA ALA A 20 1.40 9.40 -7.93
C ALA A 20 2.83 9.36 -7.34
N TRP A 21 3.08 8.41 -6.44
CA TRP A 21 4.37 8.12 -5.80
C TRP A 21 4.72 6.64 -6.04
N PRO A 22 5.99 6.24 -5.90
CA PRO A 22 6.35 4.82 -5.97
C PRO A 22 5.67 4.09 -4.79
N GLY A 23 4.63 3.32 -5.07
CA GLY A 23 3.81 2.65 -4.06
C GLY A 23 3.34 1.26 -4.48
N LEU A 24 3.22 0.35 -3.52
CA LEU A 24 2.84 -1.05 -3.73
C LEU A 24 1.92 -1.56 -2.61
N ASP A 25 0.83 -2.23 -2.97
CA ASP A 25 -0.07 -2.87 -2.01
C ASP A 25 0.22 -4.37 -1.87
N ILE A 26 0.59 -4.81 -0.66
CA ILE A 26 0.81 -6.21 -0.32
C ILE A 26 -0.31 -6.71 0.60
N SER A 27 -0.79 -7.93 0.36
CA SER A 27 -1.68 -8.63 1.27
C SER A 27 -0.95 -9.86 1.81
N LEU A 28 -0.81 -9.94 3.13
CA LEU A 28 -0.17 -11.07 3.80
C LEU A 28 -1.20 -12.14 4.20
N PRO A 29 -0.76 -13.39 4.38
CA PRO A 29 -1.55 -14.40 5.07
C PRO A 29 -2.02 -13.86 6.44
N GLY A 30 -3.27 -14.16 6.81
CA GLY A 30 -3.87 -13.64 8.05
C GLY A 30 -4.60 -12.30 7.92
N GLY A 31 -4.86 -11.83 6.69
CA GLY A 31 -5.73 -10.67 6.44
C GLY A 31 -5.05 -9.31 6.66
N GLN A 32 -3.74 -9.30 6.87
CA GLN A 32 -2.97 -8.05 7.00
C GLN A 32 -2.76 -7.42 5.61
N HIS A 33 -2.94 -6.11 5.54
CA HIS A 33 -2.77 -5.33 4.32
C HIS A 33 -1.70 -4.26 4.56
N LEU A 34 -0.62 -4.31 3.78
CA LEU A 34 0.45 -3.33 3.80
C LEU A 34 0.39 -2.45 2.56
N HIS A 35 0.55 -1.15 2.75
CA HIS A 35 0.81 -0.19 1.68
C HIS A 35 2.27 0.26 1.80
N LEU A 36 3.13 -0.26 0.93
CA LEU A 36 4.53 0.11 0.85
C LEU A 36 4.67 1.37 0.02
N VAL A 37 5.40 2.35 0.54
CA VAL A 37 5.75 3.58 -0.18
C VAL A 37 7.26 3.60 -0.31
N GLY A 38 7.73 3.52 -1.55
CA GLY A 38 9.12 3.79 -1.87
C GLY A 38 9.43 5.25 -1.63
N SER A 39 10.60 5.52 -1.09
CA SER A 39 11.10 6.87 -0.97
C SER A 39 12.62 6.81 -1.04
N ILE A 40 13.19 7.71 -1.84
CA ILE A 40 14.64 7.94 -1.81
C ILE A 40 15.03 8.85 -0.63
N HIS A 41 14.03 9.54 -0.04
CA HIS A 41 14.18 10.53 1.05
C HIS A 41 12.97 10.50 2.01
N MET A 42 12.52 9.35 2.54
CA MET A 42 11.42 9.35 3.51
C MET A 42 11.76 10.19 4.74
N GLY A 43 10.84 11.08 5.12
CA GLY A 43 10.98 11.88 6.33
C GLY A 43 11.90 13.10 6.19
N THR A 44 12.30 13.48 4.97
CA THR A 44 12.95 14.77 4.73
C THR A 44 11.91 15.89 4.61
N GLN A 45 12.36 17.12 4.81
CA GLN A 45 11.52 18.32 4.72
C GLN A 45 10.82 18.45 3.36
N ASP A 46 11.45 17.99 2.29
CA ASP A 46 10.90 18.00 0.93
C ASP A 46 9.75 16.99 0.71
N MET A 47 9.60 16.02 1.61
CA MET A 47 8.42 15.14 1.63
C MET A 47 7.23 15.73 2.40
N SER A 48 7.35 16.95 2.92
CA SER A 48 6.27 17.66 3.57
C SER A 48 5.68 18.74 2.65
N PRO A 49 4.36 18.74 2.41
CA PRO A 49 3.37 17.77 2.87
C PRO A 49 3.34 16.50 2.02
N LEU A 50 3.02 15.36 2.64
CA LEU A 50 2.78 14.11 1.90
C LEU A 50 1.60 14.28 0.93
N PRO A 51 1.60 13.55 -0.21
CA PRO A 51 0.47 13.57 -1.13
C PRO A 51 -0.86 13.31 -0.42
N PRO A 52 -1.94 14.06 -0.72
CA PRO A 52 -3.23 13.91 -0.02
C PRO A 52 -3.79 12.48 -0.04
N GLY A 53 -3.55 11.75 -1.14
CA GLY A 53 -3.93 10.35 -1.26
C GLY A 53 -3.18 9.45 -0.27
N LEU A 54 -1.90 9.71 -0.01
CA LEU A 54 -1.10 8.97 0.96
C LEU A 54 -1.56 9.26 2.39
N ILE A 55 -1.84 10.52 2.71
CA ILE A 55 -2.40 10.91 4.02
C ILE A 55 -3.72 10.18 4.29
N LYS A 56 -4.57 10.02 3.27
CA LYS A 56 -5.83 9.27 3.40
C LYS A 56 -5.59 7.78 3.72
N LEU A 57 -4.57 7.16 3.12
CA LEU A 57 -4.20 5.77 3.40
C LEU A 57 -3.67 5.61 4.82
N LEU A 58 -2.81 6.52 5.29
CA LEU A 58 -2.30 6.54 6.67
C LEU A 58 -3.44 6.65 7.68
N LYS A 59 -4.35 7.62 7.50
CA LYS A 59 -5.53 7.79 8.37
C LYS A 59 -6.46 6.57 8.39
N ARG A 60 -6.47 5.76 7.33
CA ARG A 60 -7.24 4.51 7.27
C ARG A 60 -6.54 3.39 8.03
N ALA A 61 -5.21 3.29 7.89
CA ALA A 61 -4.41 2.31 8.61
C ALA A 61 -4.48 2.55 10.14
N ASP A 62 -4.30 3.80 10.59
CA ASP A 62 -4.41 4.18 12.01
C ASP A 62 -5.78 3.88 12.63
N ARG A 63 -6.83 3.90 11.81
CA ARG A 63 -8.18 3.54 12.24
C ARG A 63 -8.39 2.03 12.34
N ALA A 64 -7.66 1.24 11.57
CA ALA A 64 -7.73 -0.21 11.59
C ALA A 64 -6.90 -0.84 12.74
N GLY A 65 -5.97 -0.08 13.31
CA GLY A 65 -5.14 -0.50 14.44
C GLY A 65 -5.63 -0.07 15.83
N ARG A 66 -6.81 0.57 15.92
CA ARG A 66 -7.52 0.87 17.18
C ARG A 66 -8.75 -0.02 17.28
#